data_AF-A0AA51IJB4-F1
#
_entry.id   AF-A0AA51IJB4-F1
#
_cell.length_a   1.000
_cell.length_b   1.000
_cell.length_c   1.000
_cell.angle_alpha   90.00
_cell.angle_beta   90.00
_cell.angle_gamma   90.00
#
_symmetry.space_group_name_H-M   'P 1'
#
loop_
_entity.id
_entity.type
_entity.pdbx_description
1 polymer ?
#
loop_
_entity_poly.entity_id
_entity_poly.type
_entity_poly.pdbx_seq_one_letter_code
_entity_poly.pdbx_strand_id
1 'polypeptide(L)' 'VSRDKVTWAGARVRKKGEGMPNFENNNLHGNLYVTFDIEFPKQDFTDDEKEG' A
#
# COMPACT_ATOMS: atom_id res chain seq x y z
N VAL A 1 -10.34 -1.76 -8.81
CA VAL A 1 -9.21 -2.35 -8.07
C VAL A 1 -9.79 -3.10 -6.89
N SER A 2 -10.04 -4.41 -7.00
CA SER A 2 -10.27 -5.24 -5.81
C SER A 2 -8.91 -5.74 -5.32
N ARG A 3 -8.80 -5.94 -4.00
CA ARG A 3 -7.53 -6.29 -3.34
C ARG A 3 -7.82 -7.55 -2.53
N ASP A 4 -7.46 -8.70 -3.08
CA ASP A 4 -7.85 -10.01 -2.53
C ASP A 4 -6.86 -10.57 -1.49
N LYS A 5 -5.82 -9.81 -1.10
CA LYS A 5 -4.76 -10.27 -0.20
C LYS A 5 -4.49 -9.28 0.93
N VAL A 6 -4.36 -9.82 2.14
CA VAL A 6 -3.93 -9.10 3.35
C VAL A 6 -2.58 -8.42 3.08
N THR A 7 -2.48 -7.14 3.44
CA THR A 7 -1.27 -6.33 3.25
C THR A 7 -0.47 -6.33 4.55
N TRP A 8 0.75 -6.88 4.53
CA TRP A 8 1.62 -6.92 5.71
C TRP A 8 2.23 -5.55 6.03
N ALA A 9 2.67 -5.35 7.28
CA ALA A 9 3.41 -4.14 7.66
C ALA A 9 4.70 -4.01 6.83
N GLY A 10 4.94 -2.82 6.27
CA GLY A 10 6.06 -2.58 5.35
C GLY A 10 5.84 -3.08 3.92
N ALA A 11 4.64 -3.56 3.56
CA ALA A 11 4.35 -3.99 2.20
C ALA A 11 4.46 -2.82 1.20
N ARG A 12 4.97 -3.13 0.01
CA ARG A 12 5.09 -2.18 -1.11
C ARG A 12 4.27 -2.67 -2.29
N VAL A 13 3.42 -1.79 -2.82
CA VAL A 13 2.61 -2.06 -4.01
C VAL A 13 3.10 -1.20 -5.17
N ARG A 14 3.27 -1.86 -6.33
CA ARG A 14 3.66 -1.22 -7.58
C ARG A 14 2.44 -1.10 -8.49
N LYS A 15 2.11 0.12 -8.91
CA LYS A 15 1.09 0.39 -9.94
C LYS A 15 1.79 0.90 -11.21
N LYS A 16 1.70 0.12 -12.29
CA LYS A 16 2.39 0.43 -13.56
C LYS A 16 1.67 1.55 -14.30
N GLY A 17 2.43 2.50 -14.88
CA GLY A 17 1.89 3.58 -15.73
C GLY A 17 1.24 4.73 -14.97
N GLU A 18 1.42 4.79 -13.65
CA GLU A 18 0.75 5.75 -12.76
C GLU A 18 1.76 6.67 -12.07
N GLY A 19 3.01 6.61 -12.52
CA GLY A 19 4.04 7.57 -12.14
C GLY A 19 4.05 8.78 -13.08
N MET A 20 5.08 9.61 -12.91
CA MET A 20 5.26 10.82 -13.71
C MET A 20 5.44 10.51 -15.20
N PRO A 21 4.97 11.41 -16.09
CA PRO A 21 5.24 11.31 -17.53
C PRO A 21 6.74 11.42 -17.80
N ASN A 22 7.20 10.72 -18.82
CA ASN A 22 8.56 10.79 -19.30
C ASN A 22 8.80 12.11 -20.04
N PHE A 23 9.95 12.76 -19.81
CA PHE A 23 10.28 14.07 -20.38
C PHE A 23 10.37 14.10 -21.91
N GLU A 24 10.75 13.00 -22.56
CA GLU A 24 10.92 12.92 -24.02
C GLU A 24 9.65 12.42 -24.73
N ASN A 25 8.82 11.62 -24.04
CA ASN A 25 7.55 11.13 -24.57
C ASN A 25 6.48 11.09 -23.47
N ASN A 26 5.62 12.10 -23.46
CA ASN A 26 4.55 12.26 -22.47
C ASN A 26 3.47 11.17 -22.51
N ASN A 27 3.44 10.29 -23.53
CA ASN A 27 2.56 9.12 -23.54
C ASN A 27 3.10 7.96 -22.68
N LEU A 28 4.37 8.02 -22.26
CA LEU A 28 4.99 7.05 -21.38
C LEU A 28 4.99 7.57 -19.95
N HIS A 29 4.50 6.74 -19.02
CA HIS A 29 4.45 7.06 -17.59
C HIS A 29 5.26 6.06 -16.77
N GLY A 30 5.88 6.56 -15.70
CA GLY A 30 6.59 5.75 -14.71
C GLY A 30 5.66 4.84 -13.89
N ASN A 31 6.22 4.19 -12.88
CA ASN A 31 5.42 3.40 -11.93
C ASN A 31 5.23 4.18 -10.64
N LEU A 32 4.02 4.12 -10.07
CA LEU A 32 3.78 4.55 -8.70
C LEU A 32 4.15 3.40 -7.75
N TYR A 33 4.93 3.72 -6.72
CA TYR A 33 5.21 2.81 -5.63
C TYR A 33 4.56 3.34 -4.36
N VAL A 34 3.66 2.55 -3.80
CA VAL A 34 2.98 2.85 -2.53
C VAL A 34 3.59 1.95 -1.46
N THR A 35 4.11 2.55 -0.40
CA THR A 35 4.62 1.84 0.77
C THR A 35 3.62 2.03 1.90
N PHE A 36 3.24 0.95 2.57
CA PHE A 36 2.34 0.98 3.71
C PHE A 36 3.16 0.88 4.99
N ASP A 37 3.18 1.98 5.74
CA ASP A 37 3.63 1.97 7.13
C ASP A 37 2.42 1.72 8.02
N ILE A 38 2.45 0.63 8.79
CA ILE A 38 1.32 0.19 9.62
C ILE A 38 1.70 0.47 11.07
N GLU A 39 1.06 1.49 11.66
CA GLU A 39 1.13 1.73 13.10
C GLU A 39 0.17 0.77 13.81
N PHE A 40 0.73 -0.12 14.63
CA PHE A 40 -0.07 -1.00 15.48
C PHE A 40 -0.52 -0.28 16.75
N PRO A 41 -1.68 -0.66 17.32
CA PRO A 41 -2.14 -0.10 18.60
C PRO A 41 -1.07 -0.27 19.69
N LYS A 42 -0.88 0.79 20.47
CA LYS A 42 0.13 0.84 21.55
C LYS A 42 -0.36 0.25 22.86
N GLN A 43 -1.67 0.12 23.01
CA GLN A 43 -2.32 -0.52 24.14
C GLN A 43 -2.71 -1.95 23.75
N ASP A 44 -2.69 -2.85 24.74
CA ASP A 44 -3.19 -4.19 24.55
C ASP A 44 -4.68 -4.15 24.21
N PHE A 45 -5.10 -5.01 23.29
CA PHE A 45 -6.51 -5.24 23.04
C PHE A 45 -7.19 -5.81 24.30
N THR A 46 -8.43 -5.39 24.54
CA THR A 46 -9.30 -6.00 25.56
C THR A 46 -9.59 -7.46 25.20
N ASP A 47 -10.04 -8.25 26.17
CA ASP A 47 -10.33 -9.67 25.93
C ASP A 47 -11.46 -9.86 24.90
N ASP A 48 -12.49 -9.00 24.94
CA ASP A 48 -13.58 -8.97 23.97
C ASP A 48 -13.09 -8.69 22.53
N GLU A 49 -12.09 -7.82 22.36
CA GLU A 49 -11.51 -7.48 21.05
C GLU A 49 -10.62 -8.59 20.48
N LYS A 50 -10.08 -9.48 21.34
CA LYS A 50 -9.23 -10.59 20.94
C LYS A 50 -10.00 -11.85 20.54
N GLU A 51 -11.22 -12.01 21.03
CA GLU A 51 -12.09 -13.16 20.69
C GLU A 51 -12.83 -13.02 19.35
N GLY A 52 -12.75 -11.84 18.71
CA GLY A 52 -13.39 -11.53 17.43
C GLY A 52 -12.88 -12.30 16.21
#